data_AF-S3JYV7-F1
#
_entry.id   AF-S3JYV7-F1
#
_cell.length_a   1.000
_cell.length_b   1.000
_cell.length_c   1.000
_cell.angle_alpha   90.00
_cell.angle_beta   90.00
_cell.angle_gamma   90.00
#
_symmetry.space_group_name_H-M   'P 1'
#
loop_
_entity.id
_entity.type
_entity.pdbx_description
1 polymer ?
#
loop_
_entity_poly.entity_id
_entity_poly.type
_entity_poly.pdbx_seq_one_letter_code
_entity_poly.pdbx_strand_id
1 'polypeptide(L)'
;MNTDDVVHIGRDSIEIDSGLNEQDFARSRSGQYMSETGFACTPEPNAPNASNDKARFRIEDFRFTGTRLGKNGTVILCAPSFAGDCLLSLIQNALPAHAGTAAADNAGADTAVAQKKALQAIYAASSAAEYLLKQNKNFVNCGPAGIIVSENGSVLFLPPTLFERSMLSRSGNERAFLYGSWIAPISDRGASVRFTVAACAYAVMSGKRPFEQEDEEKRGEDYLDNNFIPLAYLIAAENDKTKALLRTIDGALSCKTQYTKGGLQSARPSQSAGAAAASAKAPAFLPPDFTDLLTAASAYGKTDAAATAKKELDEKRTAFIAQRHKTVKRRRFMRRHGVKLAVAAAAVLIAAVSAVGIVKSNNRLTTENMTAMEVVRTFYSALHNLDTLTMDSCGSRKALKNYSNMAATLFVTGKMRQAYENTPSFLTPEQWVASDNPLDYWVFGLTHLTVESEDPAAYAQNAHRGDTAQISARFYILAEEGQHNYRVAAYTDRLMLEYGKKYWQITRIDSRSEDVDFDAELFVQRLASEGIRQIKDDYPWLP
;
A
#
# COMPACT_ATOMS: atom_id res chain seq x y z
N MET A 1 -9.51 21.29 31.08
CA MET A 1 -8.30 20.56 31.49
C MET A 1 -7.20 21.57 31.60
N ASN A 2 -6.58 21.68 32.77
CA ASN A 2 -5.54 22.66 33.02
C ASN A 2 -4.17 21.98 32.88
N THR A 3 -3.24 22.62 32.19
CA THR A 3 -1.84 22.19 32.08
C THR A 3 -1.12 22.17 33.43
N ASP A 4 -1.57 23.01 34.36
CA ASP A 4 -1.06 23.08 35.74
C ASP A 4 -1.26 21.77 36.52
N ASP A 5 -2.17 20.89 36.05
CA ASP A 5 -2.40 19.56 36.64
C ASP A 5 -1.28 18.56 36.29
N VAL A 6 -0.35 18.93 35.40
CA VAL A 6 0.67 18.03 34.84
C VAL A 6 2.08 18.58 34.99
N VAL A 7 2.27 19.86 34.66
CA VAL A 7 3.54 20.56 34.84
C VAL A 7 3.30 21.74 35.75
N HIS A 8 3.78 21.64 36.98
CA HIS A 8 3.69 22.71 37.97
C HIS A 8 5.03 23.44 38.06
N ILE A 9 5.00 24.73 37.76
CA ILE A 9 6.18 25.61 37.81
C ILE A 9 6.12 26.41 39.11
N GLY A 10 6.80 25.92 40.14
CA GLY A 10 6.92 26.59 41.43
C GLY A 10 8.08 27.58 41.46
N ARG A 11 8.12 28.42 42.50
CA ARG A 11 9.25 29.34 42.76
C ARG A 11 10.57 28.58 42.98
N ASP A 12 10.50 27.45 43.65
CA ASP A 12 11.68 26.70 44.11
C ASP A 12 11.97 25.44 43.27
N SER A 13 10.98 24.92 42.53
CA SER A 13 11.14 23.72 41.71
C SER A 13 10.14 23.62 40.56
N ILE A 14 10.53 22.91 39.50
CA ILE A 14 9.61 22.40 38.48
C ILE A 14 9.19 20.99 38.87
N GLU A 15 7.90 20.70 38.75
CA GLU A 15 7.32 19.42 39.10
C GLU A 15 6.50 18.85 37.96
N ILE A 16 6.68 17.56 37.67
CA ILE A 16 5.88 16.83 36.69
C ILE A 16 5.19 15.66 37.37
N ASP A 17 3.87 15.59 37.26
CA ASP A 17 3.13 14.40 37.68
C ASP A 17 3.27 13.29 36.64
N SER A 18 3.95 12.21 37.04
CA SER A 18 4.18 11.05 36.17
C SER A 18 2.90 10.28 35.82
N GLY A 19 1.80 10.50 36.54
CA GLY A 19 0.54 9.75 36.38
C GLY A 19 0.63 8.29 36.84
N LEU A 20 1.74 7.88 37.46
CA LEU A 20 1.98 6.51 37.93
C LEU A 20 2.06 6.48 39.45
N ASN A 21 1.49 5.46 40.07
CA ASN A 21 1.78 5.14 41.48
C ASN A 21 3.22 4.62 41.63
N GLU A 22 3.71 4.51 42.87
CA GLU A 22 5.09 4.07 43.15
C GLU A 22 5.44 2.70 42.53
N GLN A 23 4.51 1.75 42.58
CA GLN A 23 4.73 0.40 42.08
C GLN A 23 4.89 0.38 40.55
N ASP A 24 4.00 1.09 39.85
CA ASP A 24 4.01 1.18 38.39
C ASP A 24 5.17 2.06 37.88
N PHE A 25 5.53 3.10 38.63
CA PHE A 25 6.73 3.91 38.37
C PHE A 25 8.01 3.09 38.44
N ALA A 26 8.15 2.22 39.46
CA ALA A 26 9.27 1.31 39.58
C ALA A 26 9.29 0.26 38.45
N ARG A 27 8.13 -0.35 38.14
CA ARG A 27 8.00 -1.37 37.09
C ARG A 27 8.30 -0.83 35.69
N SER A 28 7.85 0.39 35.39
CA SER A 28 8.08 1.05 34.10
C SER A 28 9.53 1.51 33.89
N ARG A 29 10.38 1.40 34.92
CA ARG A 29 11.76 1.90 34.96
C ARG A 29 11.85 3.39 34.62
N SER A 30 10.82 4.18 34.93
CA SER A 30 10.76 5.60 34.56
C SER A 30 11.88 6.44 35.21
N GLY A 31 12.36 6.03 36.39
CA GLY A 31 13.48 6.69 37.08
C GLY A 31 14.79 6.74 36.27
N GLN A 32 15.04 5.77 35.37
CA GLN A 32 16.26 5.78 34.55
C GLN A 32 16.30 6.92 33.53
N TYR A 33 15.14 7.53 33.22
CA TYR A 33 15.03 8.66 32.30
C TYR A 33 15.24 10.00 32.99
N MET A 34 15.39 10.04 34.32
CA MET A 34 15.73 11.29 35.02
C MET A 34 17.14 11.79 34.69
N SER A 35 18.03 10.89 34.27
CA SER A 35 19.35 11.24 33.77
C SER A 35 19.34 11.77 32.33
N GLU A 36 18.18 11.71 31.64
CA GLU A 36 18.03 12.29 30.31
C GLU A 36 18.18 13.81 30.39
N THR A 37 18.96 14.37 29.47
CA THR A 37 19.24 15.82 29.41
C THR A 37 18.13 16.55 28.65
N GLY A 38 17.51 17.52 29.30
CA GLY A 38 16.80 18.63 28.67
C GLY A 38 17.74 19.81 28.43
N PHE A 39 17.26 20.89 27.82
CA PHE A 39 18.09 22.03 27.44
C PHE A 39 17.46 23.35 27.87
N ALA A 40 18.21 24.14 28.65
CA ALA A 40 17.90 25.55 28.90
C ALA A 40 18.67 26.41 27.89
N CYS A 41 17.97 27.30 27.20
CA CYS A 41 18.51 28.20 26.19
C CYS A 41 18.28 29.64 26.64
N THR A 42 19.36 30.35 26.97
CA THR A 42 19.32 31.75 27.40
C THR A 42 19.83 32.65 26.27
N PRO A 43 19.06 33.65 25.80
CA PRO A 43 19.51 34.52 24.71
C PRO A 43 20.73 35.33 25.16
N GLU A 44 21.77 35.38 24.31
CA GLU A 44 22.94 36.22 24.54
C GLU A 44 22.69 37.64 24.01
N PRO A 45 23.08 38.69 24.75
CA PRO A 45 23.03 40.04 24.22
C PRO A 45 23.93 40.16 22.98
N ASN A 46 23.41 40.75 21.91
CA ASN A 46 24.13 40.90 20.63
C ASN A 46 25.52 41.51 20.84
N ALA A 47 26.58 40.81 20.45
CA ALA A 47 27.93 41.38 20.41
C ALA A 47 27.95 42.59 19.45
N PRO A 48 28.68 43.68 19.77
CA PRO A 48 28.58 44.96 19.04
C PRO A 48 28.96 44.94 17.54
N ASN A 49 29.44 43.82 16.99
CA ASN A 49 29.90 43.70 15.60
C ASN A 49 29.24 42.55 14.81
N ALA A 50 28.02 42.10 15.16
CA ALA A 50 27.32 41.08 14.37
C ALA A 50 26.40 41.74 13.32
N SER A 51 26.84 41.78 12.07
CA SER A 51 25.98 42.12 10.93
C SER A 51 24.92 41.02 10.74
N ASN A 52 23.64 41.42 10.77
CA ASN A 52 22.43 40.67 10.41
C ASN A 52 22.19 39.28 11.06
N ASP A 53 21.35 39.31 12.10
CA ASP A 53 20.02 38.64 12.09
C ASP A 53 19.92 37.14 12.45
N LYS A 54 20.71 36.63 13.42
CA LYS A 54 20.42 35.34 14.08
C LYS A 54 20.68 35.40 15.59
N ALA A 55 19.62 35.19 16.38
CA ALA A 55 19.71 35.07 17.83
C ALA A 55 20.71 33.97 18.23
N ARG A 56 21.63 34.30 19.16
CA ARG A 56 22.55 33.35 19.77
C ARG A 56 22.03 32.99 21.15
N PHE A 57 22.16 31.72 21.51
CA PHE A 57 21.73 31.21 22.81
C PHE A 57 22.91 30.54 23.52
N ARG A 58 23.06 30.86 24.80
CA ARG A 58 23.81 30.03 25.74
C ARG A 58 22.97 28.79 26.03
N ILE A 59 23.57 27.60 25.90
CA ILE A 59 22.89 26.33 26.13
C ILE A 59 23.43 25.72 27.42
N GLU A 60 22.53 25.37 28.33
CA GLU A 60 22.83 24.67 29.58
C GLU A 60 22.03 23.37 29.66
N ASP A 61 22.68 22.32 30.20
CA ASP A 61 22.03 21.03 30.40
C ASP A 61 21.06 21.12 31.59
N PHE A 62 19.84 20.62 31.40
CA PHE A 62 18.81 20.57 32.43
C PHE A 62 18.43 19.13 32.75
N ARG A 63 18.28 18.77 34.03
CA ARG A 63 17.92 17.41 34.44
C ARG A 63 17.00 17.41 35.65
N PHE A 64 16.21 16.35 35.77
CA PHE A 64 15.43 16.07 36.97
C PHE A 64 16.34 15.50 38.05
N THR A 65 16.18 15.99 39.27
CA THR A 65 17.11 15.72 40.38
C THR A 65 16.51 14.83 41.46
N GLY A 66 15.19 14.69 41.50
CA GLY A 66 14.52 13.91 42.55
C GLY A 66 13.11 13.47 42.19
N THR A 67 12.55 12.66 43.07
CA THR A 67 11.13 12.27 43.04
C THR A 67 10.53 12.43 44.41
N ARG A 68 9.23 12.69 44.48
CA ARG A 68 8.46 12.72 45.73
C ARG A 68 7.07 12.14 45.51
N LEU A 69 6.42 11.69 46.57
CA LEU A 69 5.03 11.24 46.49
C LEU A 69 4.09 12.44 46.46
N GLY A 70 3.20 12.47 45.47
CA GLY A 70 2.13 13.45 45.33
C GLY A 70 0.96 13.15 46.26
N LYS A 71 0.11 14.16 46.51
CA LYS A 71 -1.09 14.02 47.36
C LYS A 71 -2.07 12.96 46.83
N ASN A 72 -2.02 12.69 45.53
CA ASN A 72 -2.90 11.76 44.84
C ASN A 72 -2.32 10.33 44.78
N GLY A 73 -1.20 10.06 45.45
CA GLY A 73 -0.50 8.78 45.43
C GLY A 73 0.33 8.52 44.17
N THR A 74 0.47 9.53 43.30
CA THR A 74 1.32 9.48 42.10
C THR A 74 2.74 9.96 42.38
N VAL A 75 3.72 9.46 41.64
CA VAL A 75 5.11 9.90 41.74
C VAL A 75 5.27 11.22 41.00
N ILE A 76 5.75 12.24 41.71
CA ILE A 76 6.08 13.56 41.17
C ILE A 76 7.59 13.62 40.91
N LEU A 77 7.96 14.01 39.70
CA LEU A 77 9.34 14.24 39.27
C LEU A 77 9.70 15.69 39.57
N CYS A 78 10.82 15.93 40.27
CA CYS A 78 11.26 17.26 40.67
C CYS A 78 12.55 17.68 39.95
N ALA A 79 12.61 18.94 39.54
CA ALA A 79 13.77 19.56 38.92
C ALA A 79 14.01 20.98 39.47
N PRO A 80 15.19 21.57 39.26
CA PRO A 80 15.46 22.96 39.63
C PRO A 80 14.43 23.93 39.05
N SER A 81 14.18 25.04 39.74
CA SER A 81 13.25 26.06 39.24
C SER A 81 13.74 26.70 37.94
N PHE A 82 12.77 27.11 37.13
CA PHE A 82 12.99 27.92 35.94
C PHE A 82 11.84 28.94 35.88
N ALA A 83 12.18 30.22 35.83
CA ALA A 83 11.18 31.27 35.80
C ALA A 83 10.58 31.39 34.39
N GLY A 84 9.32 30.98 34.23
CA GLY A 84 8.60 31.10 32.98
C GLY A 84 7.23 30.44 33.02
N ASP A 85 6.49 30.59 31.93
CA ASP A 85 5.17 30.00 31.73
C ASP A 85 5.27 28.78 30.80
N CYS A 86 4.45 27.76 31.03
CA CYS A 86 4.32 26.65 30.09
C CYS A 86 3.77 27.16 28.75
N LEU A 87 4.41 26.80 27.64
CA LEU A 87 4.02 27.25 26.30
C LEU A 87 2.59 26.83 25.96
N LEU A 88 2.17 25.63 26.37
CA LEU A 88 0.79 25.17 26.17
C LEU A 88 -0.22 26.01 26.98
N SER A 89 0.10 26.41 28.22
CA SER A 89 -0.77 27.32 29.01
C SER A 89 -0.90 28.68 28.31
N LEU A 90 0.19 29.23 27.79
CA LEU A 90 0.16 30.49 27.02
C LEU A 90 -0.72 30.39 25.77
N ILE A 91 -0.64 29.26 25.05
CA ILE A 91 -1.49 29.00 23.88
C ILE A 91 -2.95 28.89 24.31
N GLN A 92 -3.26 28.18 25.39
CA GLN A 92 -4.63 28.04 25.88
C GLN A 92 -5.25 29.38 26.30
N ASN A 93 -4.47 30.22 26.98
CA ASN A 93 -4.91 31.57 27.36
C ASN A 93 -5.14 32.49 26.14
N ALA A 94 -4.52 32.19 25.00
CA ALA A 94 -4.71 32.90 23.74
C ALA A 94 -5.90 32.39 22.91
N LEU A 95 -6.46 31.22 23.24
CA LEU A 95 -7.65 30.70 22.57
C LEU A 95 -8.86 31.51 23.03
N PRO A 96 -9.69 32.05 22.13
CA PRO A 96 -10.89 32.78 22.53
C PRO A 96 -11.78 31.84 23.34
N ALA A 97 -12.20 32.29 24.53
CA ALA A 97 -13.24 31.59 25.28
C ALA A 97 -14.48 31.48 24.37
N HIS A 98 -14.76 30.28 23.85
CA HIS A 98 -16.03 29.98 23.22
C HIS A 98 -17.12 29.96 24.32
N ALA A 99 -17.51 31.14 24.79
CA ALA A 99 -18.64 31.32 25.68
C ALA A 99 -19.51 32.44 25.12
N GLY A 100 -20.68 32.06 24.59
CA GLY A 100 -21.71 32.97 24.14
C GLY A 100 -22.34 33.74 25.31
N THR A 101 -21.61 34.71 25.86
CA THR A 101 -22.13 35.64 26.87
C THR A 101 -21.75 37.06 26.51
N ALA A 102 -22.69 37.98 26.71
CA ALA A 102 -22.73 39.38 26.26
C ALA A 102 -21.64 40.33 26.81
N ALA A 103 -20.49 39.82 27.25
CA ALA A 103 -19.36 40.61 27.75
C ALA A 103 -18.27 40.86 26.66
N ALA A 104 -18.68 40.93 25.39
CA ALA A 104 -17.79 40.84 24.23
C ALA A 104 -17.01 42.14 23.90
N ASP A 105 -17.43 43.29 24.43
CA ASP A 105 -16.88 44.57 23.95
C ASP A 105 -15.54 44.95 24.59
N ASN A 106 -15.20 44.39 25.76
CA ASN A 106 -13.89 44.57 26.42
C ASN A 106 -12.95 43.36 26.29
N ALA A 107 -13.47 42.18 25.95
CA ALA A 107 -12.69 40.92 25.85
C ALA A 107 -11.77 40.86 24.61
N GLY A 108 -12.02 41.69 23.60
CA GLY A 108 -11.24 41.70 22.35
C GLY A 108 -9.81 42.22 22.49
N ALA A 109 -9.57 43.16 23.42
CA ALA A 109 -8.24 43.71 23.66
C ALA A 109 -7.35 42.72 24.42
N ASP A 110 -7.86 42.12 25.49
CA ASP A 110 -7.12 41.16 26.32
C ASP A 110 -6.78 39.88 25.55
N THR A 111 -7.69 39.40 24.69
CA THR A 111 -7.44 38.24 23.82
C THR A 111 -6.32 38.53 22.81
N ALA A 112 -6.27 39.72 22.23
CA ALA A 112 -5.22 40.10 21.28
C ALA A 112 -3.84 40.20 21.96
N VAL A 113 -3.79 40.69 23.21
CA VAL A 113 -2.57 40.71 24.02
C VAL A 113 -2.09 39.29 24.35
N ALA A 114 -3.01 38.40 24.76
CA ALA A 114 -2.69 36.99 25.02
C ALA A 114 -2.20 36.27 23.76
N GLN A 115 -2.84 36.48 22.61
CA GLN A 115 -2.40 35.94 21.31
C GLN A 115 -1.01 36.44 20.93
N LYS A 116 -0.73 37.74 21.15
CA LYS A 116 0.60 38.31 20.92
C LYS A 116 1.66 37.67 21.82
N LYS A 117 1.38 37.52 23.13
CA LYS A 117 2.28 36.85 24.09
C LYS A 117 2.55 35.40 23.67
N ALA A 118 1.51 34.65 23.27
CA ALA A 118 1.65 33.27 22.83
C ALA A 118 2.50 33.16 21.54
N LEU A 119 2.27 34.02 20.54
CA LEU A 119 3.06 34.01 19.31
C LEU A 119 4.53 34.40 19.54
N GLN A 120 4.79 35.36 20.43
CA GLN A 120 6.16 35.70 20.85
C GLN A 120 6.84 34.51 21.54
N ALA A 121 6.13 33.79 22.40
CA ALA A 121 6.66 32.59 23.04
C ALA A 121 6.93 31.45 22.05
N ILE A 122 6.03 31.25 21.07
CA ILE A 122 6.23 30.28 19.97
C ILE A 122 7.46 30.66 19.15
N TYR A 123 7.66 31.94 18.85
CA TYR A 123 8.84 32.42 18.14
C TYR A 123 10.13 32.16 18.93
N ALA A 124 10.17 32.53 20.21
CA ALA A 124 11.34 32.29 21.07
C ALA A 124 11.68 30.79 21.14
N ALA A 125 10.68 29.93 21.33
CA ALA A 125 10.86 28.48 21.32
C ALA A 125 11.34 27.96 19.97
N SER A 126 10.80 28.47 18.86
CA SER A 126 11.21 28.11 17.51
C SER A 126 12.67 28.50 17.24
N SER A 127 13.08 29.71 17.61
CA SER A 127 14.45 30.20 17.43
C SER A 127 15.46 29.41 18.27
N ALA A 128 15.13 29.12 19.53
CA ALA A 128 15.97 28.30 20.40
C ALA A 128 16.10 26.86 19.88
N ALA A 129 15.00 26.25 19.44
CA ALA A 129 15.02 24.90 18.87
C ALA A 129 15.82 24.84 17.56
N GLU A 130 15.69 25.84 16.69
CA GLU A 130 16.50 25.93 15.47
C GLU A 130 18.00 26.07 15.79
N TYR A 131 18.34 26.85 16.82
CA TYR A 131 19.72 26.99 17.30
C TYR A 131 20.26 25.65 17.82
N LEU A 132 19.51 24.93 18.65
CA LEU A 132 19.87 23.60 19.17
C LEU A 132 20.11 22.58 18.04
N LEU A 133 19.23 22.57 17.03
CA LEU A 133 19.35 21.69 15.86
C LEU A 133 20.61 21.99 15.05
N LYS A 134 20.98 23.27 14.89
CA LYS A 134 22.22 23.68 14.18
C LYS A 134 23.48 23.29 14.95
N GLN A 135 23.45 23.32 16.27
CA GLN A 135 24.56 22.87 17.12
C GLN A 135 24.69 21.33 17.16
N ASN A 136 23.84 20.60 16.42
CA ASN A 136 23.81 19.14 16.32
C ASN A 136 23.77 18.44 17.69
N LYS A 137 23.14 19.08 18.69
CA LYS A 137 22.83 18.42 19.97
C LYS A 137 21.81 17.31 19.71
N ASN A 138 21.77 16.30 20.58
CA ASN A 138 20.75 15.24 20.52
C ASN A 138 19.38 15.75 20.99
N PHE A 139 18.92 16.85 20.41
CA PHE A 139 17.66 17.50 20.71
C PHE A 139 16.52 16.75 20.04
N VAL A 140 15.51 16.38 20.84
CA VAL A 140 14.27 15.78 20.39
C VAL A 140 13.12 16.60 20.96
N ASN A 141 12.09 16.78 20.13
CA ASN A 141 10.94 17.60 20.46
C ASN A 141 10.07 16.95 21.54
N CYS A 142 9.73 17.71 22.58
CA CYS A 142 8.88 17.28 23.71
C CYS A 142 7.46 17.88 23.69
N GLY A 143 7.11 18.65 22.65
CA GLY A 143 5.79 19.28 22.51
C GLY A 143 5.61 20.52 23.41
N PRO A 144 4.52 21.29 23.22
CA PRO A 144 4.33 22.58 23.88
C PRO A 144 4.11 22.46 25.39
N ALA A 145 3.56 21.34 25.88
CA ALA A 145 3.45 21.11 27.32
C ALA A 145 4.83 20.87 27.99
N GLY A 146 5.81 20.41 27.21
CA GLY A 146 7.20 20.18 27.65
C GLY A 146 8.12 21.39 27.49
N ILE A 147 7.59 22.55 27.06
CA ILE A 147 8.37 23.76 26.78
C ILE A 147 7.94 24.85 27.75
N ILE A 148 8.92 25.47 28.42
CA ILE A 148 8.71 26.58 29.35
C ILE A 148 9.42 27.82 28.80
N VAL A 149 8.72 28.94 28.71
CA VAL A 149 9.24 30.19 28.13
C VAL A 149 9.22 31.29 29.18
N SER A 150 10.38 31.92 29.36
CA SER A 150 10.58 33.06 30.26
C SER A 150 10.30 34.39 29.57
N GLU A 151 9.96 35.43 30.33
CA GLU A 151 9.73 36.78 29.81
C GLU A 151 10.99 37.40 29.17
N ASN A 152 12.18 36.97 29.61
CA ASN A 152 13.45 37.42 29.04
C ASN A 152 13.81 36.71 27.72
N GLY A 153 12.94 35.84 27.20
CA GLY A 153 13.16 35.05 25.99
C GLY A 153 13.97 33.77 26.20
N SER A 154 14.31 33.41 27.44
CA SER A 154 14.92 32.12 27.76
C SER A 154 13.89 31.00 27.59
N VAL A 155 14.32 29.87 27.05
CA VAL A 155 13.45 28.72 26.77
C VAL A 155 14.05 27.48 27.39
N LEU A 156 13.23 26.74 28.14
CA LEU A 156 13.57 25.44 28.69
C LEU A 156 12.79 24.35 27.95
N PHE A 157 13.53 23.41 27.37
CA PHE A 157 13.01 22.17 26.80
C PHE A 157 13.21 21.03 27.80
N LEU A 158 12.11 20.46 28.28
CA LEU A 158 12.15 19.32 29.19
C LEU A 158 12.68 18.05 28.49
N PRO A 159 13.25 17.08 29.23
CA PRO A 159 13.75 15.83 28.65
C PRO A 159 12.61 15.07 27.95
N PRO A 160 12.74 14.75 26.65
CA PRO A 160 11.63 14.33 25.82
C PRO A 160 11.08 12.94 26.17
N THR A 161 11.95 11.97 26.44
CA THR A 161 11.50 10.60 26.75
C THR A 161 10.84 10.54 28.12
N LEU A 162 11.39 11.25 29.11
CA LEU A 162 10.80 11.39 30.43
C LEU A 162 9.41 12.06 30.36
N PHE A 163 9.30 13.12 29.57
CA PHE A 163 8.04 13.83 29.38
C PHE A 163 6.99 12.95 28.67
N GLU A 164 7.35 12.32 27.55
CA GLU A 164 6.46 11.43 26.79
C GLU A 164 5.90 10.30 27.67
N ARG A 165 6.75 9.68 28.50
CA ARG A 165 6.32 8.62 29.43
C ARG A 165 5.31 9.10 30.46
N SER A 166 5.45 10.33 30.93
CA SER A 166 4.49 10.97 31.85
C SER A 166 3.15 11.27 31.17
N MET A 167 3.12 11.36 29.83
CA MET A 167 1.89 11.48 29.04
C MET A 167 1.27 10.12 28.71
N LEU A 168 2.09 9.07 28.54
CA LEU A 168 1.64 7.71 28.20
C LEU A 168 0.84 7.03 29.32
N SER A 169 1.05 7.43 30.57
CA SER A 169 0.32 6.96 31.74
C SER A 169 -1.08 7.56 31.87
N ARG A 170 -1.41 8.60 31.07
CA ARG A 170 -2.67 9.33 31.13
C ARG A 170 -3.74 8.75 30.20
N SER A 171 -4.97 9.19 30.40
CA SER A 171 -6.08 8.80 29.51
C SER A 171 -5.83 9.28 28.07
N GLY A 172 -6.43 8.61 27.09
CA GLY A 172 -6.28 8.96 25.68
C GLY A 172 -6.61 10.44 25.39
N ASN A 173 -7.63 10.98 26.06
CA ASN A 173 -8.09 12.35 25.89
C ASN A 173 -7.09 13.36 26.48
N GLU A 174 -6.59 13.10 27.69
CA GLU A 174 -5.53 13.91 28.32
C GLU A 174 -4.27 13.91 27.46
N ARG A 175 -3.83 12.73 27.03
CA ARG A 175 -2.64 12.58 26.19
C ARG A 175 -2.81 13.31 24.87
N ALA A 176 -3.96 13.20 24.21
CA ALA A 176 -4.24 13.93 22.97
C ALA A 176 -4.16 15.45 23.16
N PHE A 177 -4.72 15.94 24.26
CA PHE A 177 -4.73 17.36 24.58
C PHE A 177 -3.35 17.92 24.93
N LEU A 178 -2.57 17.22 25.74
CA LEU A 178 -1.28 17.71 26.27
C LEU A 178 -0.12 17.50 25.30
N TYR A 179 -0.15 16.41 24.53
CA TYR A 179 1.01 15.96 23.75
C TYR A 179 0.64 15.53 22.34
N GLY A 180 -0.32 14.61 22.22
CA GLY A 180 -0.64 13.87 21.01
C GLY A 180 -1.09 14.72 19.83
N SER A 181 -1.82 15.82 20.04
CA SER A 181 -2.26 16.73 18.95
C SER A 181 -1.15 17.64 18.43
N TRP A 182 -0.02 17.75 19.16
CA TRP A 182 1.02 18.74 18.90
C TRP A 182 2.28 18.14 18.28
N ILE A 183 2.44 16.83 18.34
CA ILE A 183 3.61 16.10 17.84
C ILE A 183 3.14 15.03 16.85
N ALA A 184 3.78 14.98 15.69
CA ALA A 184 3.57 13.93 14.70
C ALA A 184 4.79 12.99 14.64
N PRO A 185 4.62 11.69 14.36
CA PRO A 185 5.71 10.73 14.23
C PRO A 185 6.44 10.94 12.89
N ILE A 186 7.36 11.90 12.91
CA ILE A 186 8.20 12.31 11.79
C ILE A 186 9.65 11.96 12.14
N SER A 187 10.36 11.26 11.25
CA SER A 187 11.74 10.81 11.49
C SER A 187 12.74 11.96 11.53
N ASP A 188 12.49 12.98 10.71
CA ASP A 188 13.34 14.17 10.66
C ASP A 188 13.08 15.07 11.88
N ARG A 189 14.11 15.22 12.72
CA ARG A 189 14.06 16.02 13.94
C ARG A 189 13.65 17.48 13.65
N GLY A 190 14.19 18.06 12.57
CA GLY A 190 13.84 19.42 12.16
C GLY A 190 12.38 19.56 11.75
N ALA A 191 11.87 18.64 10.93
CA ALA A 191 10.47 18.62 10.53
C ALA A 191 9.51 18.37 11.70
N SER A 192 9.87 17.53 12.67
CA SER A 192 9.07 17.33 13.89
C SER A 192 8.90 18.64 14.68
N VAL A 193 9.98 19.39 14.88
CA VAL A 193 9.91 20.70 15.57
C VAL A 193 9.07 21.69 14.76
N ARG A 194 9.28 21.77 13.44
CA ARG A 194 8.48 22.65 12.56
C ARG A 194 7.00 22.31 12.60
N PHE A 195 6.66 21.02 12.65
CA PHE A 195 5.27 20.57 12.79
C PHE A 195 4.67 21.09 14.10
N THR A 196 5.36 20.95 15.23
CA THR A 196 4.86 21.44 16.53
C THR A 196 4.71 22.95 16.56
N VAL A 197 5.71 23.68 16.05
CA VAL A 197 5.66 25.14 15.93
C VAL A 197 4.48 25.57 15.06
N ALA A 198 4.25 24.90 13.92
CA ALA A 198 3.12 25.15 13.04
C ALA A 198 1.78 24.80 13.69
N ALA A 199 1.69 23.71 14.45
CA ALA A 199 0.48 23.32 15.19
C ALA A 199 0.13 24.34 16.28
N CYS A 200 1.12 24.86 16.99
CA CYS A 200 0.95 25.93 17.98
C CYS A 200 0.45 27.22 17.33
N ALA A 201 1.10 27.66 16.24
CA ALA A 201 0.69 28.85 15.51
C ALA A 201 -0.74 28.69 14.93
N TYR A 202 -1.02 27.53 14.34
CA TYR A 202 -2.36 27.19 13.84
C TYR A 202 -3.41 27.30 14.94
N ALA A 203 -3.14 26.78 16.14
CA ALA A 203 -4.08 26.82 17.24
C ALA A 203 -4.38 28.25 17.71
N VAL A 204 -3.34 29.07 17.90
CA VAL A 204 -3.51 30.49 18.27
C VAL A 204 -4.31 31.25 17.21
N MET A 205 -4.06 30.96 15.93
CA MET A 205 -4.66 31.70 14.81
C MET A 205 -6.09 31.26 14.47
N SER A 206 -6.40 29.96 14.60
CA SER A 206 -7.71 29.42 14.24
C SER A 206 -8.65 29.21 15.44
N GLY A 207 -8.12 29.28 16.67
CA GLY A 207 -8.84 28.91 17.88
C GLY A 207 -9.02 27.40 18.07
N LYS A 208 -8.47 26.57 17.18
CA LYS A 208 -8.65 25.10 17.19
C LYS A 208 -7.35 24.37 16.88
N ARG A 209 -7.19 23.15 17.39
CA ARG A 209 -6.02 22.33 17.05
C ARG A 209 -6.18 21.81 15.61
N PRO A 210 -5.09 21.64 14.84
CA PRO A 210 -5.20 21.16 13.46
C PRO A 210 -5.76 19.73 13.36
N PHE A 211 -5.48 18.89 14.38
CA PHE A 211 -5.91 17.49 14.45
C PHE A 211 -6.50 17.19 15.84
N GLU A 212 -7.83 17.28 15.97
CA GLU A 212 -8.56 17.23 17.25
C GLU A 212 -8.97 15.83 17.72
N GLN A 213 -8.74 14.79 16.91
CA GLN A 213 -9.12 13.42 17.30
C GLN A 213 -8.42 13.00 18.59
N GLU A 214 -9.18 12.54 19.57
CA GLU A 214 -8.66 12.08 20.86
C GLU A 214 -7.96 10.72 20.72
N ASP A 215 -8.58 9.82 19.94
CA ASP A 215 -8.04 8.51 19.63
C ASP A 215 -6.77 8.61 18.77
N GLU A 216 -5.68 7.99 19.25
CA GLU A 216 -4.37 8.05 18.62
C GLU A 216 -4.35 7.43 17.22
N GLU A 217 -5.07 6.33 17.00
CA GLU A 217 -5.11 5.67 15.71
C GLU A 217 -5.84 6.53 14.67
N LYS A 218 -7.00 7.08 15.04
CA LYS A 218 -7.78 7.98 14.19
C LYS A 218 -7.00 9.26 13.89
N ARG A 219 -6.30 9.82 14.89
CA ARG A 219 -5.41 10.98 14.70
C ARG A 219 -4.24 10.62 13.77
N GLY A 220 -3.69 9.41 13.90
CA GLY A 220 -2.71 8.85 12.98
C GLY A 220 -3.19 8.80 11.52
N GLU A 221 -4.43 8.36 11.30
CA GLU A 221 -5.05 8.40 9.98
C GLU A 221 -5.24 9.84 9.47
N ASP A 222 -5.58 10.78 10.36
CA ASP A 222 -5.72 12.19 9.99
C ASP A 222 -4.37 12.79 9.54
N TYR A 223 -3.27 12.46 10.22
CA TYR A 223 -1.93 12.86 9.79
C TYR A 223 -1.57 12.30 8.41
N LEU A 224 -1.87 11.03 8.14
CA LEU A 224 -1.60 10.41 6.83
C LEU A 224 -2.42 11.03 5.69
N ASP A 225 -3.62 11.49 6.00
CA ASP A 225 -4.56 12.04 5.03
C ASP A 225 -4.48 13.57 4.91
N ASN A 226 -3.62 14.22 5.72
CA ASN A 226 -3.58 15.67 5.91
C ASN A 226 -4.98 16.22 6.21
N ASN A 227 -5.72 15.53 7.09
CA ASN A 227 -7.13 15.82 7.40
C ASN A 227 -7.26 16.99 8.39
N PHE A 228 -6.86 18.19 7.95
CA PHE A 228 -7.08 19.46 8.64
C PHE A 228 -7.63 20.50 7.65
N ILE A 229 -8.14 21.61 8.17
CA ILE A 229 -8.59 22.74 7.35
C ILE A 229 -7.43 23.73 7.22
N PRO A 230 -6.87 23.97 6.02
CA PRO A 230 -5.80 24.94 5.83
C PRO A 230 -6.20 26.34 6.31
N LEU A 231 -5.27 27.09 6.87
CA LEU A 231 -5.56 28.43 7.42
C LEU A 231 -6.06 29.40 6.35
N ALA A 232 -5.69 29.19 5.08
CA ALA A 232 -6.21 29.95 3.95
C ALA A 232 -7.75 29.88 3.78
N TYR A 233 -8.41 28.87 4.37
CA TYR A 233 -9.87 28.75 4.41
C TYR A 233 -10.49 29.23 5.73
N LEU A 234 -9.68 29.66 6.69
CA LEU A 234 -10.11 30.13 8.01
C LEU A 234 -9.86 31.62 8.21
N ILE A 235 -8.83 32.17 7.56
CA ILE A 235 -8.39 33.56 7.71
C ILE A 235 -8.35 34.20 6.32
N ALA A 236 -9.09 35.30 6.15
CA ALA A 236 -8.96 36.11 4.94
C ALA A 236 -7.66 36.92 5.02
N ALA A 237 -6.68 36.52 4.21
CA ALA A 237 -5.41 37.24 4.09
C ALA A 237 -5.48 38.27 2.95
N GLU A 238 -5.35 39.56 3.27
CA GLU A 238 -5.31 40.64 2.29
C GLU A 238 -3.93 40.74 1.62
N ASN A 239 -2.86 40.60 2.41
CA ASN A 239 -1.47 40.77 1.96
C ASN A 239 -0.82 39.46 1.49
N ASP A 240 0.05 39.55 0.47
CA ASP A 240 0.77 38.40 -0.07
C ASP A 240 1.78 37.78 0.92
N LYS A 241 2.36 38.59 1.82
CA LYS A 241 3.20 38.12 2.92
C LYS A 241 2.42 37.19 3.86
N THR A 242 1.22 37.62 4.26
CA THR A 242 0.31 36.84 5.11
C THR A 242 -0.06 35.53 4.43
N LYS A 243 -0.42 35.54 3.13
CA LYS A 243 -0.71 34.32 2.36
C LYS A 243 0.48 33.36 2.30
N ALA A 244 1.70 33.88 2.11
CA ALA A 244 2.91 33.06 2.09
C ALA A 244 3.18 32.39 3.45
N LEU A 245 2.90 33.11 4.54
CA LEU A 245 3.06 32.60 5.89
C LEU A 245 2.01 31.52 6.22
N LEU A 246 0.74 31.72 5.85
CA LEU A 246 -0.31 30.70 5.98
C LEU A 246 0.07 29.42 5.25
N ARG A 247 0.56 29.54 4.00
CA ARG A 247 1.05 28.39 3.21
C ARG A 247 2.24 27.69 3.87
N THR A 248 3.10 28.44 4.57
CA THR A 248 4.25 27.86 5.28
C THR A 248 3.80 27.02 6.48
N ILE A 249 2.82 27.52 7.25
CA ILE A 249 2.20 26.78 8.36
C ILE A 249 1.48 25.54 7.83
N ASP A 250 0.62 25.69 6.83
CA ASP A 250 -0.12 24.58 6.22
C ASP A 250 0.82 23.53 5.61
N GLY A 251 1.94 23.97 5.03
CA GLY A 251 2.98 23.10 4.49
C GLY A 251 3.72 22.29 5.56
N ALA A 252 4.04 22.92 6.70
CA ALA A 252 4.65 22.24 7.84
C ALA A 252 3.71 21.23 8.53
N LEU A 253 2.40 21.48 8.50
CA LEU A 253 1.38 20.53 8.99
C LEU A 253 1.16 19.34 8.05
N SER A 254 1.53 19.47 6.77
CA SER A 254 1.33 18.45 5.73
C SER A 254 2.52 17.50 5.54
N CYS A 255 3.48 17.49 6.47
CA CYS A 255 4.68 16.65 6.39
C CYS A 255 4.34 15.15 6.38
N LYS A 256 5.09 14.36 5.60
CA LYS A 256 4.89 12.90 5.53
C LYS A 256 5.20 12.26 6.88
N THR A 257 4.21 11.59 7.46
CA THR A 257 4.32 10.85 8.73
C THR A 257 4.63 9.37 8.51
N GLN A 258 5.23 8.72 9.52
CA GLN A 258 5.70 7.33 9.43
C GLN A 258 4.63 6.26 9.67
N TYR A 259 3.33 6.58 9.69
CA TYR A 259 2.31 5.55 9.97
C TYR A 259 2.27 4.48 8.87
N THR A 260 2.91 3.35 9.13
CA THR A 260 2.73 2.09 8.39
C THR A 260 1.88 1.16 9.24
N LYS A 261 0.98 0.39 8.61
CA LYS A 261 -0.02 -0.46 9.29
C LYS A 261 0.60 -1.52 10.23
N GLY A 262 1.88 -1.85 10.07
CA GLY A 262 2.63 -2.74 10.95
C GLY A 262 3.10 -2.10 12.27
N GLY A 263 3.14 -0.77 12.37
CA GLY A 263 3.57 -0.04 13.58
C GLY A 263 2.48 0.15 14.63
N LEU A 264 1.20 -0.04 14.28
CA LEU A 264 0.07 0.09 15.23
C LEU A 264 -0.04 -1.09 16.22
N GLN A 265 0.66 -2.20 15.97
CA GLN A 265 0.66 -3.38 16.86
C GLN A 265 1.97 -3.56 17.65
N SER A 266 2.94 -2.68 17.47
CA SER A 266 4.22 -2.75 18.18
C SER A 266 4.66 -1.34 18.58
N ALA A 267 4.36 -0.97 19.81
CA ALA A 267 5.01 0.15 20.51
C ALA A 267 6.50 -0.19 20.73
N ARG A 268 7.29 -0.10 19.65
CA ARG A 268 8.75 -0.04 19.69
C ARG A 268 9.23 0.67 18.43
N PRO A 269 9.80 1.87 18.52
CA PRO A 269 10.49 2.48 17.41
C PRO A 269 11.82 1.72 17.22
N SER A 270 11.83 0.76 16.30
CA SER A 270 13.07 0.19 15.79
C SER A 270 13.65 1.13 14.73
N GLN A 271 14.82 1.68 15.01
CA GLN A 271 15.65 2.37 14.03
C GLN A 271 16.09 1.37 12.96
N SER A 272 15.47 1.40 11.78
CA SER A 272 16.07 0.82 10.58
C SER A 272 16.01 1.84 9.47
N ALA A 273 17.20 2.31 9.07
CA ALA A 273 17.43 3.18 7.94
C ALA A 273 16.98 2.51 6.64
N GLY A 274 16.24 3.23 5.80
CA GLY A 274 15.80 2.72 4.50
C GLY A 274 15.21 3.81 3.61
N ALA A 275 16.05 4.24 2.66
CA ALA A 275 15.78 4.86 1.36
C ALA A 275 15.08 6.24 1.27
N ALA A 276 15.82 7.15 0.63
CA ALA A 276 15.47 8.50 0.27
C ALA A 276 14.25 8.59 -0.66
N ALA A 277 13.42 9.61 -0.45
CA ALA A 277 12.42 10.06 -1.41
C ALA A 277 12.30 11.59 -1.39
N ALA A 278 12.88 12.21 -2.42
CA ALA A 278 12.63 13.55 -2.97
C ALA A 278 12.38 14.70 -1.97
N SER A 279 13.42 15.53 -1.83
CA SER A 279 13.44 16.85 -1.20
C SER A 279 12.36 17.79 -1.78
N ALA A 280 11.19 17.83 -1.13
CA ALA A 280 10.41 19.06 -1.09
C ALA A 280 11.19 20.05 -0.21
N LYS A 281 11.51 21.24 -0.75
CA LYS A 281 12.26 22.30 -0.07
C LYS A 281 11.72 22.46 1.35
N ALA A 282 12.55 22.14 2.35
CA ALA A 282 12.12 22.13 3.74
C ALA A 282 11.49 23.49 4.10
N PRO A 283 10.28 23.54 4.66
CA PRO A 283 9.67 24.81 5.04
C PRO A 283 10.60 25.54 6.01
N ALA A 284 10.79 26.84 5.79
CA ALA A 284 11.58 27.67 6.69
C ALA A 284 10.91 27.70 8.08
N PHE A 285 11.71 27.89 9.13
CA PHE A 285 11.17 28.25 10.44
C PHE A 285 10.38 29.57 10.32
N LEU A 286 9.42 29.77 11.22
CA LEU A 286 8.51 30.90 11.13
C LEU A 286 9.30 32.24 11.18
N PRO A 287 8.95 33.23 10.33
CA PRO A 287 9.64 34.51 10.28
C PRO A 287 9.44 35.33 11.56
N PRO A 288 10.35 36.27 11.87
CA PRO A 288 10.32 37.08 13.10
C PRO A 288 9.11 38.00 13.23
N ASP A 289 8.50 38.41 12.11
CA ASP A 289 7.41 39.38 12.10
C ASP A 289 6.05 38.67 11.95
N PHE A 290 5.39 38.41 13.09
CA PHE A 290 4.00 37.92 13.16
C PHE A 290 2.99 39.03 13.43
N THR A 291 3.45 40.28 13.55
CA THR A 291 2.62 41.43 13.89
C THR A 291 1.60 41.71 12.78
N ASP A 292 1.99 41.49 11.52
CA ASP A 292 1.10 41.52 10.36
C ASP A 292 -0.01 40.45 10.43
N LEU A 293 0.26 39.28 11.01
CA LEU A 293 -0.75 38.21 11.19
C LEU A 293 -1.73 38.51 12.32
N LEU A 294 -1.25 39.04 13.45
CA LEU A 294 -2.11 39.49 14.54
C LEU A 294 -3.04 40.60 14.08
N THR A 295 -2.54 41.52 13.26
CA THR A 295 -3.34 42.59 12.65
C THR A 295 -4.37 42.01 11.68
N ALA A 296 -3.98 41.06 10.81
CA ALA A 296 -4.91 40.39 9.90
C ALA A 296 -5.97 39.54 10.62
N ALA A 297 -5.59 38.83 11.69
CA ALA A 297 -6.49 38.01 12.49
C ALA A 297 -7.46 38.84 13.34
N SER A 298 -7.02 40.00 13.85
CA SER A 298 -7.85 40.90 14.67
C SER A 298 -8.69 41.90 13.87
N ALA A 299 -8.33 42.18 12.61
CA ALA A 299 -9.13 42.95 11.66
C ALA A 299 -10.24 42.11 11.00
N TYR A 300 -10.12 40.77 11.06
CA TYR A 300 -11.11 39.85 10.53
C TYR A 300 -12.43 39.96 11.32
N GLY A 301 -13.45 40.56 10.68
CA GLY A 301 -14.81 40.65 11.22
C GLY A 301 -15.27 42.05 11.68
N LYS A 302 -14.52 43.14 11.40
CA LYS A 302 -14.88 44.51 11.84
C LYS A 302 -15.41 45.46 10.75
N THR A 303 -15.46 45.08 9.48
CA THR A 303 -15.92 45.96 8.38
C THR A 303 -16.96 45.27 7.48
N ASP A 304 -17.82 46.03 6.80
CA ASP A 304 -18.86 45.47 5.90
C ASP A 304 -18.26 44.74 4.69
N ALA A 305 -17.06 45.14 4.24
CA ALA A 305 -16.25 44.40 3.27
C ALA A 305 -15.75 43.06 3.82
N ALA A 306 -15.53 42.97 5.14
CA ALA A 306 -15.21 41.71 5.81
C ALA A 306 -16.42 40.76 5.89
N ALA A 307 -17.67 41.26 5.82
CA ALA A 307 -18.87 40.41 5.87
C ALA A 307 -19.11 39.64 4.56
N THR A 308 -18.94 40.28 3.40
CA THR A 308 -18.98 39.61 2.08
C THR A 308 -17.78 38.69 1.88
N ALA A 309 -16.57 39.14 2.26
CA ALA A 309 -15.38 38.29 2.25
C ALA A 309 -15.50 37.08 3.19
N LYS A 310 -16.16 37.24 4.34
CA LYS A 310 -16.48 36.15 5.27
C LYS A 310 -17.46 35.15 4.66
N LYS A 311 -18.53 35.61 4.01
CA LYS A 311 -19.48 34.73 3.32
C LYS A 311 -18.81 33.92 2.20
N GLU A 312 -18.00 34.56 1.37
CA GLU A 312 -17.26 33.87 0.31
C GLU A 312 -16.24 32.86 0.88
N LEU A 313 -15.56 33.21 1.99
CA LEU A 313 -14.64 32.31 2.67
C LEU A 313 -15.36 31.11 3.30
N ASP A 314 -16.52 31.34 3.92
CA ASP A 314 -17.35 30.29 4.52
C ASP A 314 -17.92 29.33 3.46
N GLU A 315 -18.31 29.85 2.29
CA GLU A 315 -18.70 29.03 1.12
C GLU A 315 -17.51 28.19 0.61
N LYS A 316 -16.32 28.80 0.46
CA LYS A 316 -15.10 28.09 0.08
C LYS A 316 -14.71 27.03 1.12
N ARG A 317 -14.84 27.34 2.41
CA ARG A 317 -14.56 26.44 3.53
C ARG A 317 -15.51 25.24 3.53
N THR A 318 -16.82 25.47 3.41
CA THR A 318 -17.82 24.39 3.39
C THR A 318 -17.65 23.49 2.18
N ALA A 319 -17.41 24.06 0.99
CA ALA A 319 -17.08 23.30 -0.22
C ALA A 319 -15.81 22.45 -0.04
N PHE A 320 -14.75 23.04 0.53
CA PHE A 320 -13.50 22.34 0.82
C PHE A 320 -13.70 21.18 1.80
N ILE A 321 -14.39 21.41 2.93
CA ILE A 321 -14.70 20.36 3.92
C ILE A 321 -15.48 19.22 3.26
N ALA A 322 -16.51 19.53 2.47
CA ALA A 322 -17.31 18.52 1.78
C ALA A 322 -16.48 17.69 0.78
N GLN A 323 -15.62 18.34 -0.02
CA GLN A 323 -14.74 17.68 -0.97
C GLN A 323 -13.67 16.82 -0.28
N ARG A 324 -13.06 17.33 0.80
CA ARG A 324 -12.06 16.62 1.59
C ARG A 324 -12.67 15.41 2.28
N HIS A 325 -13.83 15.55 2.90
CA HIS A 325 -14.51 14.44 3.56
C HIS A 325 -14.78 13.27 2.58
N LYS A 326 -15.25 13.57 1.36
CA LYS A 326 -15.43 12.55 0.30
C LYS A 326 -14.11 11.88 -0.09
N THR A 327 -13.07 12.68 -0.29
CA THR A 327 -11.74 12.21 -0.71
C THR A 327 -11.09 11.33 0.36
N VAL A 328 -11.09 11.78 1.62
CA VAL A 328 -10.54 11.05 2.77
C VAL A 328 -11.28 9.74 2.97
N LYS A 329 -12.62 9.74 2.94
CA LYS A 329 -13.43 8.52 3.06
C LYS A 329 -13.09 7.51 1.97
N ARG A 330 -12.98 7.95 0.71
CA ARG A 330 -12.59 7.09 -0.41
C ARG A 330 -11.18 6.53 -0.24
N ARG A 331 -10.21 7.38 0.15
CA ARG A 331 -8.81 6.97 0.36
C ARG A 331 -8.69 5.95 1.49
N ARG A 332 -9.35 6.18 2.62
CA ARG A 332 -9.39 5.24 3.76
C ARG A 332 -10.07 3.94 3.39
N PHE A 333 -11.19 4.00 2.67
CA PHE A 333 -11.89 2.80 2.20
C PHE A 333 -10.99 1.96 1.28
N MET A 334 -10.32 2.57 0.30
CA MET A 334 -9.37 1.88 -0.57
C MET A 334 -8.17 1.32 0.21
N ARG A 335 -7.64 2.03 1.20
CA ARG A 335 -6.54 1.53 2.04
C ARG A 335 -6.97 0.36 2.94
N ARG A 336 -8.21 0.36 3.44
CA ARG A 336 -8.74 -0.69 4.32
C ARG A 336 -9.24 -1.92 3.57
N HIS A 337 -9.87 -1.72 2.41
CA HIS A 337 -10.59 -2.77 1.67
C HIS A 337 -10.03 -3.03 0.26
N GLY A 338 -9.01 -2.31 -0.19
CA GLY A 338 -8.47 -2.42 -1.55
C GLY A 338 -8.00 -3.82 -1.91
N VAL A 339 -7.34 -4.53 -0.99
CA VAL A 339 -6.94 -5.94 -1.20
C VAL A 339 -8.16 -6.85 -1.34
N LYS A 340 -9.18 -6.69 -0.48
CA LYS A 340 -10.42 -7.47 -0.56
C LYS A 340 -11.17 -7.21 -1.87
N LEU A 341 -11.20 -5.95 -2.31
CA LEU A 341 -11.81 -5.56 -3.59
C LEU A 341 -11.02 -6.09 -4.79
N ALA A 342 -9.69 -6.08 -4.74
CA ALA A 342 -8.84 -6.65 -5.78
C ALA A 342 -9.04 -8.17 -5.91
N VAL A 343 -9.10 -8.88 -4.78
CA VAL A 343 -9.41 -10.32 -4.75
C VAL A 343 -10.81 -10.59 -5.31
N ALA A 344 -11.82 -9.81 -4.90
CA ALA A 344 -13.17 -9.95 -5.44
C ALA A 344 -13.24 -9.66 -6.95
N ALA A 345 -12.56 -8.62 -7.42
CA ALA A 345 -12.48 -8.29 -8.84
C ALA A 345 -11.78 -9.39 -9.65
N ALA A 346 -10.71 -9.99 -9.11
CA ALA A 346 -10.03 -11.12 -9.74
C ALA A 346 -10.97 -12.34 -9.84
N ALA A 347 -11.74 -12.64 -8.79
CA ALA A 347 -12.72 -13.72 -8.82
C ALA A 347 -13.81 -13.50 -9.87
N VAL A 348 -14.32 -12.26 -10.02
CA VAL A 348 -15.29 -11.90 -11.05
C VAL A 348 -14.69 -12.03 -12.46
N LEU A 349 -13.44 -11.60 -12.65
CA LEU A 349 -12.72 -11.77 -13.92
C LEU A 349 -12.57 -13.25 -14.28
N ILE A 350 -12.19 -14.10 -13.33
CA ILE A 350 -12.08 -15.55 -13.53
C ILE A 350 -13.44 -16.15 -13.91
N ALA A 351 -14.51 -15.76 -13.22
CA ALA A 351 -15.87 -16.20 -13.54
C ALA A 351 -16.32 -15.74 -14.93
N ALA A 352 -16.01 -14.50 -15.33
CA ALA A 352 -16.33 -13.97 -16.65
C ALA A 352 -15.56 -14.70 -17.76
N VAL A 353 -14.26 -14.95 -17.58
CA VAL A 353 -13.44 -15.73 -18.53
C VAL A 353 -13.97 -17.17 -18.65
N SER A 354 -14.37 -17.78 -17.54
CA SER A 354 -14.97 -19.13 -17.53
C SER A 354 -16.30 -19.16 -18.29
N ALA A 355 -17.15 -18.14 -18.10
CA ALA A 355 -18.42 -18.03 -18.84
C ALA A 355 -18.20 -17.87 -20.35
N VAL A 356 -17.21 -17.08 -20.79
CA VAL A 356 -16.84 -16.97 -22.21
C VAL A 356 -16.33 -18.30 -22.77
N GLY A 357 -15.53 -19.04 -22.00
CA GLY A 357 -15.07 -20.39 -22.36
C GLY A 357 -16.24 -21.37 -22.55
N ILE A 358 -17.22 -21.34 -21.64
CA ILE A 358 -18.43 -22.19 -21.71
C ILE A 358 -19.31 -21.81 -22.91
N VAL A 359 -19.52 -20.51 -23.17
CA VAL A 359 -20.29 -20.04 -24.34
C VAL A 359 -19.59 -20.42 -25.64
N LYS A 360 -18.26 -20.36 -25.71
CA LYS A 360 -17.49 -20.82 -26.88
C LYS A 360 -17.53 -22.34 -27.06
N SER A 361 -17.61 -23.11 -25.97
CA SER A 361 -17.78 -24.58 -26.02
C SER A 361 -19.16 -25.04 -26.48
N ASN A 362 -20.16 -24.15 -26.46
CA ASN A 362 -21.52 -24.44 -26.89
C ASN A 362 -21.71 -24.36 -28.42
N ASN A 363 -20.74 -23.83 -29.18
CA ASN A 363 -20.73 -23.86 -30.65
C ASN A 363 -20.08 -25.15 -31.19
N ARG A 364 -20.60 -26.30 -30.75
CA ARG A 364 -20.05 -27.64 -31.00
C ARG A 364 -20.28 -28.19 -32.43
N LEU A 365 -20.39 -27.33 -33.46
CA LEU A 365 -20.80 -27.73 -34.81
C LEU A 365 -19.66 -27.66 -35.84
N THR A 366 -18.63 -28.50 -35.69
CA THR A 366 -17.61 -28.68 -36.75
C THR A 366 -17.88 -29.83 -37.71
N THR A 367 -18.82 -30.74 -37.42
CA THR A 367 -19.09 -31.95 -38.25
C THR A 367 -20.44 -31.95 -38.97
N GLU A 368 -21.18 -30.84 -38.95
CA GLU A 368 -22.43 -30.72 -39.71
C GLU A 368 -22.13 -30.75 -41.22
N ASN A 369 -22.79 -31.65 -41.96
CA ASN A 369 -22.57 -31.95 -43.40
C ASN A 369 -21.33 -32.78 -43.76
N MET A 370 -20.59 -33.33 -42.80
CA MET A 370 -19.53 -34.31 -43.09
C MET A 370 -20.11 -35.72 -43.28
N THR A 371 -19.51 -36.50 -44.18
CA THR A 371 -19.71 -37.96 -44.28
C THR A 371 -19.09 -38.67 -43.07
N ALA A 372 -19.46 -39.93 -42.82
CA ALA A 372 -18.88 -40.69 -41.70
C ALA A 372 -17.35 -40.85 -41.87
N MET A 373 -16.89 -41.04 -43.11
CA MET A 373 -15.46 -41.10 -43.46
C MET A 373 -14.72 -39.80 -43.15
N GLU A 374 -15.30 -38.65 -43.48
CA GLU A 374 -14.72 -37.34 -43.18
C GLU A 374 -14.64 -37.11 -41.66
N VAL A 375 -15.68 -37.48 -40.90
CA VAL A 375 -15.66 -37.38 -39.43
C VAL A 375 -14.50 -38.19 -38.82
N VAL A 376 -14.25 -39.41 -39.30
CA VAL A 376 -13.13 -40.23 -38.81
C VAL A 376 -11.77 -39.63 -39.19
N ARG A 377 -11.63 -39.11 -40.42
CA ARG A 377 -10.39 -38.42 -40.82
C ARG A 377 -10.15 -37.17 -39.98
N THR A 378 -11.19 -36.36 -39.75
CA THR A 378 -11.11 -35.18 -38.88
C THR A 378 -10.74 -35.57 -37.46
N PHE A 379 -11.29 -36.66 -36.92
CA PHE A 379 -10.92 -37.19 -35.60
C PHE A 379 -9.42 -37.50 -35.50
N TYR A 380 -8.85 -38.25 -36.44
CA TYR A 380 -7.43 -38.61 -36.40
C TYR A 380 -6.49 -37.44 -36.74
N SER A 381 -6.90 -36.52 -37.61
CA SER A 381 -6.17 -35.28 -37.83
C SER A 381 -6.16 -34.39 -36.57
N ALA A 382 -7.28 -34.32 -35.84
CA ALA A 382 -7.34 -33.61 -34.57
C ALA A 382 -6.48 -34.30 -33.50
N LEU A 383 -6.46 -35.63 -33.46
CA LEU A 383 -5.59 -36.39 -32.58
C LEU A 383 -4.10 -36.13 -32.89
N HIS A 384 -3.68 -36.22 -34.15
CA HIS A 384 -2.29 -35.94 -34.57
C HIS A 384 -1.82 -34.54 -34.15
N ASN A 385 -2.72 -33.55 -34.19
CA ASN A 385 -2.41 -32.16 -33.83
C ASN A 385 -2.73 -31.80 -32.37
N LEU A 386 -3.15 -32.77 -31.53
CA LEU A 386 -3.60 -32.55 -30.16
C LEU A 386 -4.73 -31.50 -30.02
N ASP A 387 -5.58 -31.36 -31.03
CA ASP A 387 -6.75 -30.47 -31.01
C ASP A 387 -7.93 -31.14 -30.30
N THR A 388 -7.91 -31.04 -28.98
CA THR A 388 -8.93 -31.63 -28.09
C THR A 388 -10.35 -31.12 -28.37
N LEU A 389 -10.52 -29.90 -28.87
CA LEU A 389 -11.84 -29.33 -29.13
C LEU A 389 -12.48 -29.93 -30.38
N THR A 390 -11.70 -30.05 -31.47
CA THR A 390 -12.16 -30.69 -32.72
C THR A 390 -12.34 -32.18 -32.54
N MET A 391 -11.47 -32.84 -31.76
CA MET A 391 -11.61 -34.25 -31.47
C MET A 391 -12.90 -34.56 -30.70
N ASP A 392 -13.22 -33.79 -29.66
CA ASP A 392 -14.42 -33.97 -28.83
C ASP A 392 -15.75 -33.69 -29.57
N SER A 393 -15.72 -33.06 -30.74
CA SER A 393 -16.90 -32.84 -31.58
C SER A 393 -17.20 -33.99 -32.54
N CYS A 394 -16.25 -34.92 -32.75
CA CYS A 394 -16.39 -36.03 -33.70
C CYS A 394 -17.21 -37.21 -33.16
N GLY A 395 -17.53 -37.24 -31.86
CA GLY A 395 -18.18 -38.40 -31.26
C GLY A 395 -18.71 -38.18 -29.84
N SER A 396 -19.28 -39.25 -29.30
CA SER A 396 -19.80 -39.24 -27.93
C SER A 396 -18.66 -39.22 -26.91
N ARG A 397 -18.86 -38.52 -25.79
CA ARG A 397 -17.86 -38.41 -24.70
C ARG A 397 -17.40 -39.79 -24.20
N LYS A 398 -18.30 -40.78 -24.17
CA LYS A 398 -17.97 -42.13 -23.71
C LYS A 398 -17.04 -42.86 -24.71
N ALA A 399 -17.31 -42.73 -26.01
CA ALA A 399 -16.53 -43.37 -27.07
C ALA A 399 -15.10 -42.82 -27.15
N LEU A 400 -14.96 -41.50 -27.03
CA LEU A 400 -13.68 -40.82 -27.25
C LEU A 400 -12.80 -40.73 -26.01
N LYS A 401 -13.31 -41.13 -24.83
CA LYS A 401 -12.69 -40.89 -23.51
C LYS A 401 -11.19 -41.19 -23.46
N ASN A 402 -10.76 -42.32 -24.03
CA ASN A 402 -9.35 -42.75 -23.97
C ASN A 402 -8.44 -41.81 -24.77
N TYR A 403 -8.80 -41.50 -26.01
CA TYR A 403 -8.06 -40.56 -26.86
C TYR A 403 -8.16 -39.12 -26.35
N SER A 404 -9.33 -38.68 -25.88
CA SER A 404 -9.50 -37.36 -25.26
C SER A 404 -8.62 -37.18 -24.02
N ASN A 405 -8.54 -38.18 -23.15
CA ASN A 405 -7.66 -38.13 -21.98
C ASN A 405 -6.17 -38.13 -22.36
N MET A 406 -5.79 -38.95 -23.35
CA MET A 406 -4.42 -38.99 -23.86
C MET A 406 -4.01 -37.63 -24.44
N ALA A 407 -4.79 -37.10 -25.37
CA ALA A 407 -4.50 -35.82 -26.01
C ALA A 407 -4.51 -34.65 -25.02
N ALA A 408 -5.45 -34.64 -24.06
CA ALA A 408 -5.49 -33.61 -23.02
C ALA A 408 -4.26 -33.66 -22.10
N THR A 409 -3.83 -34.86 -21.72
CA THR A 409 -2.63 -35.04 -20.88
C THR A 409 -1.38 -34.58 -21.61
N LEU A 410 -1.22 -34.96 -22.89
CA LEU A 410 -0.11 -34.52 -23.72
C LEU A 410 -0.14 -33.01 -23.95
N PHE A 411 -1.29 -32.45 -24.33
CA PHE A 411 -1.44 -31.01 -24.56
C PHE A 411 -1.05 -30.18 -23.33
N VAL A 412 -1.52 -30.55 -22.14
CA VAL A 412 -1.17 -29.85 -20.88
C VAL A 412 0.32 -29.98 -20.60
N THR A 413 0.89 -31.17 -20.75
CA THR A 413 2.33 -31.42 -20.53
C THR A 413 3.18 -30.56 -21.47
N GLY A 414 2.83 -30.52 -22.75
CA GLY A 414 3.51 -29.69 -23.75
C GLY A 414 3.40 -28.20 -23.46
N LYS A 415 2.24 -27.72 -22.98
CA LYS A 415 2.07 -26.30 -22.60
C LYS A 415 2.84 -25.91 -21.34
N MET A 416 2.90 -26.79 -20.35
CA MET A 416 3.72 -26.55 -19.16
C MET A 416 5.20 -26.41 -19.55
N ARG A 417 5.74 -27.32 -20.36
CA ARG A 417 7.14 -27.25 -20.78
C ARG A 417 7.45 -26.06 -21.68
N GLN A 418 6.58 -25.72 -22.64
CA GLN A 418 6.75 -24.51 -23.46
C GLN A 418 6.93 -23.25 -22.59
N ALA A 419 6.23 -23.17 -21.45
CA ALA A 419 6.35 -22.05 -20.51
C ALA A 419 7.65 -22.06 -19.69
N TYR A 420 8.23 -23.23 -19.41
CA TYR A 420 9.45 -23.37 -18.61
C TYR A 420 10.74 -23.39 -19.43
N GLU A 421 10.71 -23.97 -20.63
CA GLU A 421 11.89 -24.33 -21.43
C GLU A 421 12.03 -23.48 -22.70
N ASN A 422 11.01 -22.68 -23.02
CA ASN A 422 10.97 -21.79 -24.21
C ASN A 422 11.20 -22.52 -25.56
N THR A 423 10.92 -23.83 -25.59
CA THR A 423 10.96 -24.72 -26.75
C THR A 423 9.55 -25.02 -27.27
N PRO A 424 9.38 -25.44 -28.54
CA PRO A 424 8.09 -25.90 -29.05
C PRO A 424 7.57 -27.10 -28.23
N SER A 425 6.24 -27.20 -28.07
CA SER A 425 5.62 -28.16 -27.13
C SER A 425 5.81 -29.63 -27.54
N PHE A 426 5.55 -29.95 -28.80
CA PHE A 426 5.79 -31.25 -29.44
C PHE A 426 6.04 -30.99 -30.93
N LEU A 427 6.94 -31.74 -31.53
CA LEU A 427 7.05 -31.86 -32.98
C LEU A 427 6.19 -33.04 -33.47
N THR A 428 5.63 -32.91 -34.68
CA THR A 428 5.04 -34.07 -35.35
C THR A 428 6.15 -35.05 -35.77
N PRO A 429 5.86 -36.34 -36.00
CA PRO A 429 6.87 -37.30 -36.45
C PRO A 429 7.64 -36.85 -37.69
N GLU A 430 6.96 -36.20 -38.65
CA GLU A 430 7.58 -35.66 -39.86
C GLU A 430 8.56 -34.53 -39.56
N GLN A 431 8.18 -33.62 -38.65
CA GLN A 431 9.02 -32.51 -38.21
C GLN A 431 10.20 -33.00 -37.37
N TRP A 432 9.97 -34.00 -36.53
CA TRP A 432 10.97 -34.58 -35.64
C TRP A 432 12.08 -35.26 -36.44
N VAL A 433 11.72 -36.11 -37.41
CA VAL A 433 12.67 -36.76 -38.32
C VAL A 433 13.43 -35.76 -39.20
N ALA A 434 12.79 -34.64 -39.57
CA ALA A 434 13.42 -33.60 -40.38
C ALA A 434 14.29 -32.61 -39.59
N SER A 435 14.34 -32.71 -38.26
CA SER A 435 15.10 -31.79 -37.42
C SER A 435 16.58 -32.17 -37.34
N ASP A 436 17.46 -31.18 -37.18
CA ASP A 436 18.92 -31.41 -37.11
C ASP A 436 19.32 -32.24 -35.87
N ASN A 437 18.60 -32.06 -34.75
CA ASN A 437 18.79 -32.82 -33.50
C ASN A 437 17.42 -33.28 -32.96
N PRO A 438 16.90 -34.45 -33.40
CA PRO A 438 15.57 -34.91 -32.99
C PRO A 438 15.43 -35.11 -31.49
N LEU A 439 16.47 -35.59 -30.81
CA LEU A 439 16.44 -35.88 -29.37
C LEU A 439 16.32 -34.63 -28.48
N ASP A 440 16.51 -33.42 -29.03
CA ASP A 440 16.31 -32.16 -28.30
C ASP A 440 14.82 -31.79 -28.15
N TYR A 441 13.94 -32.45 -28.92
CA TYR A 441 12.53 -32.13 -28.99
C TYR A 441 11.65 -33.33 -28.64
N TRP A 442 10.55 -33.05 -27.94
CA TRP A 442 9.51 -34.04 -27.73
C TRP A 442 8.73 -34.28 -29.01
N VAL A 443 8.40 -35.54 -29.27
CA VAL A 443 7.63 -35.95 -30.43
C VAL A 443 6.27 -36.49 -30.00
N PHE A 444 5.24 -36.10 -30.73
CA PHE A 444 3.95 -36.76 -30.69
C PHE A 444 3.27 -36.64 -32.04
N GLY A 445 2.76 -37.76 -32.54
CA GLY A 445 1.81 -37.74 -33.64
C GLY A 445 1.60 -39.11 -34.27
N LEU A 446 0.71 -39.12 -35.24
CA LEU A 446 0.34 -40.31 -36.00
C LEU A 446 1.13 -40.39 -37.30
N THR A 447 1.59 -41.58 -37.69
CA THR A 447 2.15 -41.85 -39.02
C THR A 447 1.38 -42.96 -39.74
N HIS A 448 1.48 -42.99 -41.07
CA HIS A 448 0.84 -43.98 -41.94
C HIS A 448 -0.66 -44.22 -41.71
N LEU A 449 -1.40 -43.14 -41.41
CA LEU A 449 -2.83 -43.24 -41.22
C LEU A 449 -3.54 -43.72 -42.49
N THR A 450 -4.10 -44.92 -42.40
CA THR A 450 -4.94 -45.53 -43.42
C THR A 450 -6.35 -45.71 -42.86
N VAL A 451 -7.35 -45.18 -43.54
CA VAL A 451 -8.75 -45.23 -43.11
C VAL A 451 -9.59 -45.82 -44.25
N GLU A 452 -10.25 -46.94 -43.96
CA GLU A 452 -10.99 -47.73 -44.94
C GLU A 452 -12.35 -48.17 -44.39
N SER A 453 -13.32 -48.33 -45.28
CA SER A 453 -14.66 -48.78 -44.96
C SER A 453 -15.20 -49.67 -46.08
N GLU A 454 -15.75 -50.82 -45.73
CA GLU A 454 -16.53 -51.65 -46.65
C GLU A 454 -17.99 -51.19 -46.71
N ASP A 455 -18.45 -50.40 -45.73
CA ASP A 455 -19.81 -49.88 -45.68
C ASP A 455 -19.99 -48.70 -46.65
N PRO A 456 -20.91 -48.78 -47.63
CA PRO A 456 -21.21 -47.67 -48.54
C PRO A 456 -21.74 -46.43 -47.81
N ALA A 457 -22.44 -46.63 -46.68
CA ALA A 457 -22.97 -45.56 -45.84
C ALA A 457 -21.86 -44.63 -45.31
N ALA A 458 -20.62 -45.11 -45.19
CA ALA A 458 -19.50 -44.30 -44.73
C ALA A 458 -19.18 -43.14 -45.68
N TYR A 459 -19.50 -43.28 -46.97
CA TYR A 459 -19.23 -42.32 -48.04
C TYR A 459 -20.48 -41.54 -48.48
N ALA A 460 -21.66 -41.87 -47.94
CA ALA A 460 -22.92 -41.27 -48.35
C ALA A 460 -23.07 -39.83 -47.80
N GLN A 461 -23.37 -38.88 -48.69
CA GLN A 461 -23.67 -37.49 -48.31
C GLN A 461 -25.11 -37.32 -47.78
N ASN A 462 -26.01 -38.23 -48.12
CA ASN A 462 -27.45 -38.16 -47.77
C ASN A 462 -27.79 -39.18 -46.67
N ALA A 463 -27.14 -39.07 -45.52
CA ALA A 463 -27.41 -39.94 -44.37
C ALA A 463 -28.71 -39.56 -43.66
N HIS A 464 -29.42 -40.57 -43.16
CA HIS A 464 -30.65 -40.44 -42.41
C HIS A 464 -30.45 -40.84 -40.96
N ARG A 465 -31.31 -40.32 -40.08
CA ARG A 465 -31.23 -40.62 -38.65
C ARG A 465 -31.37 -42.12 -38.39
N GLY A 466 -30.38 -42.68 -37.69
CA GLY A 466 -30.29 -44.11 -37.39
C GLY A 466 -29.40 -44.89 -38.34
N ASP A 467 -28.88 -44.27 -39.41
CA ASP A 467 -27.86 -44.89 -40.26
C ASP A 467 -26.60 -45.15 -39.43
N THR A 468 -25.96 -46.30 -39.68
CA THR A 468 -24.72 -46.69 -39.02
C THR A 468 -23.63 -46.96 -40.05
N ALA A 469 -22.39 -46.64 -39.70
CA ALA A 469 -21.23 -46.95 -40.52
C ALA A 469 -20.11 -47.49 -39.65
N GLN A 470 -19.41 -48.50 -40.16
CA GLN A 470 -18.23 -49.07 -39.54
C GLN A 470 -16.99 -48.73 -40.36
N ILE A 471 -16.02 -48.11 -39.71
CA ILE A 471 -14.78 -47.66 -40.34
C ILE A 471 -13.61 -48.31 -39.60
N SER A 472 -12.61 -48.77 -40.35
CA SER A 472 -11.36 -49.28 -39.79
C SER A 472 -10.23 -48.29 -40.05
N ALA A 473 -9.39 -48.05 -39.04
CA ALA A 473 -8.21 -47.21 -39.17
C ALA A 473 -6.96 -47.96 -38.69
N ARG A 474 -5.87 -47.80 -39.43
CA ARG A 474 -4.54 -48.33 -39.09
C ARG A 474 -3.53 -47.19 -39.13
N PHE A 475 -2.68 -47.10 -38.12
CA PHE A 475 -1.69 -46.04 -37.98
C PHE A 475 -0.64 -46.44 -36.94
N TYR A 476 0.46 -45.69 -36.87
CA TYR A 476 1.38 -45.75 -35.74
C TYR A 476 1.23 -44.49 -34.89
N ILE A 477 1.48 -44.58 -33.59
CA ILE A 477 1.73 -43.42 -32.73
C ILE A 477 3.20 -43.47 -32.34
N LEU A 478 3.90 -42.38 -32.61
CA LEU A 478 5.20 -42.09 -32.03
C LEU A 478 5.00 -41.04 -30.94
N ALA A 479 5.42 -41.36 -29.71
CA ALA A 479 5.28 -40.49 -28.56
C ALA A 479 6.50 -40.60 -27.63
N GLU A 480 6.85 -39.51 -26.97
CA GLU A 480 7.80 -39.53 -25.85
C GLU A 480 7.04 -39.68 -24.52
N GLU A 481 7.31 -40.75 -23.77
CA GLU A 481 6.66 -41.10 -22.49
C GLU A 481 7.49 -40.69 -21.26
N GLY A 482 8.65 -40.06 -21.47
CA GLY A 482 9.58 -39.58 -20.44
C GLY A 482 10.87 -39.08 -21.09
N GLN A 483 11.75 -38.41 -20.33
CA GLN A 483 12.98 -37.83 -20.90
C GLN A 483 13.82 -38.90 -21.62
N HIS A 484 13.94 -38.78 -22.95
CA HIS A 484 14.60 -39.73 -23.84
C HIS A 484 13.98 -41.14 -23.88
N ASN A 485 12.74 -41.29 -23.43
CA ASN A 485 11.99 -42.55 -23.52
C ASN A 485 10.93 -42.44 -24.61
N TYR A 486 11.27 -42.93 -25.80
CA TYR A 486 10.40 -42.90 -26.97
C TYR A 486 9.70 -44.23 -27.14
N ARG A 487 8.42 -44.16 -27.48
CA ARG A 487 7.59 -45.34 -27.76
C ARG A 487 6.95 -45.20 -29.12
N VAL A 488 7.05 -46.27 -29.90
CA VAL A 488 6.27 -46.46 -31.12
C VAL A 488 5.32 -47.63 -30.92
N ALA A 489 4.05 -47.43 -31.24
CA ALA A 489 3.07 -48.51 -31.22
C ALA A 489 2.21 -48.47 -32.49
N ALA A 490 1.95 -49.66 -33.05
CA ALA A 490 1.03 -49.86 -34.14
C ALA A 490 -0.40 -50.00 -33.61
N TYR A 491 -1.35 -49.27 -34.19
CA TYR A 491 -2.75 -49.28 -33.81
C TYR A 491 -3.65 -49.80 -34.92
N THR A 492 -4.66 -50.58 -34.54
CA THR A 492 -5.79 -50.95 -35.38
C THR A 492 -7.08 -50.65 -34.64
N ASP A 493 -7.81 -49.67 -35.15
CA ASP A 493 -9.07 -49.21 -34.57
C ASP A 493 -10.24 -49.63 -35.44
N ARG A 494 -11.30 -50.11 -34.79
CA ARG A 494 -12.62 -50.32 -35.40
C ARG A 494 -13.60 -49.32 -34.79
N LEU A 495 -14.04 -48.36 -35.61
CA LEU A 495 -14.92 -47.28 -35.22
C LEU A 495 -16.35 -47.57 -35.67
N MET A 496 -17.29 -47.42 -34.74
CA MET A 496 -18.72 -47.45 -35.04
C MET A 496 -19.25 -46.02 -34.99
N LEU A 497 -19.94 -45.62 -36.05
CA LEU A 497 -20.58 -44.32 -36.17
C LEU A 497 -22.09 -44.48 -36.33
N GLU A 498 -22.83 -43.53 -35.77
CA GLU A 498 -24.29 -43.41 -35.94
C GLU A 498 -24.62 -41.99 -36.42
N TYR A 499 -25.51 -41.89 -37.41
CA TYR A 499 -26.06 -40.61 -37.82
C TYR A 499 -27.18 -40.20 -36.86
N GLY A 500 -26.88 -39.19 -36.04
CA GLY A 500 -27.78 -38.68 -35.02
C GLY A 500 -28.87 -37.77 -35.59
N LYS A 501 -29.04 -36.58 -35.00
CA LYS A 501 -30.08 -35.65 -35.47
C LYS A 501 -29.72 -34.96 -36.80
N LYS A 502 -28.46 -34.59 -37.00
CA LYS A 502 -27.99 -33.78 -38.16
C LYS A 502 -26.56 -34.10 -38.62
N TYR A 503 -25.87 -35.03 -37.97
CA TYR A 503 -24.45 -35.30 -38.21
C TYR A 503 -24.07 -36.69 -37.70
N TRP A 504 -22.99 -37.23 -38.27
CA TRP A 504 -22.38 -38.49 -37.84
C TRP A 504 -21.63 -38.31 -36.52
N GLN A 505 -21.70 -39.32 -35.64
CA GLN A 505 -20.98 -39.34 -34.38
C GLN A 505 -20.31 -40.70 -34.16
N ILE A 506 -19.04 -40.69 -33.75
CA ILE A 506 -18.37 -41.89 -33.26
C ILE A 506 -18.99 -42.30 -31.92
N THR A 507 -19.61 -43.47 -31.88
CA THR A 507 -20.32 -44.01 -30.70
C THR A 507 -19.52 -45.09 -29.99
N ARG A 508 -18.54 -45.69 -30.68
CA ARG A 508 -17.62 -46.68 -30.11
C ARG A 508 -16.31 -46.73 -30.90
N ILE A 509 -15.20 -46.92 -30.20
CA ILE A 509 -13.89 -47.24 -30.78
C ILE A 509 -13.39 -48.49 -30.06
N ASP A 510 -13.20 -49.58 -30.80
CA ASP A 510 -12.51 -50.76 -30.32
C ASP A 510 -11.07 -50.71 -30.85
N SER A 511 -10.12 -50.40 -29.97
CA SER A 511 -8.71 -50.23 -30.32
C SER A 511 -7.87 -51.43 -29.92
N ARG A 512 -6.92 -51.81 -30.77
CA ARG A 512 -5.85 -52.77 -30.48
C ARG A 512 -4.51 -52.12 -30.79
N SER A 513 -3.54 -52.29 -29.90
CA SER A 513 -2.20 -51.75 -30.07
C SER A 513 -1.13 -52.82 -29.83
N GLU A 514 -0.03 -52.73 -30.58
CA GLU A 514 1.16 -53.55 -30.41
C GLU A 514 2.39 -52.64 -30.40
N ASP A 515 3.28 -52.84 -29.44
CA ASP A 515 4.51 -52.05 -29.34
C ASP A 515 5.52 -52.48 -30.40
N VAL A 516 6.16 -51.50 -31.03
CA VAL A 516 7.23 -51.71 -32.00
C VAL A 516 8.55 -51.48 -31.29
N ASP A 517 9.48 -52.44 -31.42
CA ASP A 517 10.83 -52.29 -30.86
C ASP A 517 11.52 -51.08 -31.50
N PHE A 518 11.89 -50.11 -30.68
CA PHE A 518 12.39 -48.82 -31.14
C PHE A 518 13.42 -48.24 -30.17
N ASP A 519 14.66 -48.13 -30.65
CA ASP A 519 15.74 -47.41 -29.98
C ASP A 519 15.95 -46.06 -30.70
N ALA A 520 15.59 -44.98 -30.03
CA ALA A 520 15.66 -43.64 -30.60
C ALA A 520 17.10 -43.13 -30.81
N GLU A 521 18.05 -43.53 -29.96
CA GLU A 521 19.45 -43.12 -30.10
C GLU A 521 20.08 -43.82 -31.31
N LEU A 522 19.86 -45.14 -31.42
CA LEU A 522 20.31 -45.91 -32.58
C LEU A 522 19.65 -45.42 -33.87
N PHE A 523 18.36 -45.09 -33.83
CA PHE A 523 17.64 -44.51 -34.96
C PHE A 523 18.26 -43.19 -35.43
N VAL A 524 18.49 -42.23 -34.53
CA VAL A 524 19.06 -40.92 -34.89
C VAL A 524 20.49 -41.08 -35.43
N GLN A 525 21.28 -41.99 -34.86
CA GLN A 525 22.62 -42.30 -35.36
C GLN A 525 22.55 -42.82 -36.81
N ARG A 526 21.68 -43.80 -37.08
CA ARG A 526 21.53 -44.38 -38.43
C ARG A 526 20.90 -43.39 -39.42
N LEU A 527 19.98 -42.55 -38.97
CA LEU A 527 19.39 -41.47 -39.78
C LEU A 527 20.46 -40.50 -40.26
N ALA A 528 21.43 -40.13 -39.41
CA ALA A 528 22.54 -39.24 -39.75
C ALA A 528 23.59 -39.90 -40.65
N SER A 529 23.88 -41.20 -40.46
CA SER A 529 24.96 -41.89 -41.20
C SER A 529 24.53 -42.54 -42.51
N GLU A 530 23.34 -43.16 -42.55
CA GLU A 530 22.84 -43.95 -43.68
C GLU A 530 21.78 -43.17 -44.50
N GLY A 531 21.09 -42.24 -43.85
CA GLY A 531 20.01 -41.44 -44.45
C GLY A 531 18.67 -42.18 -44.49
N ILE A 532 17.58 -41.39 -44.48
CA ILE A 532 16.20 -41.89 -44.31
C ILE A 532 15.78 -42.99 -45.29
N ARG A 533 16.30 -42.97 -46.52
CA ARG A 533 15.93 -43.96 -47.56
C ARG A 533 16.47 -45.35 -47.29
N GLN A 534 17.62 -45.46 -46.62
CA GLN A 534 18.26 -46.75 -46.37
C GLN A 534 17.71 -47.45 -45.13
N ILE A 535 17.20 -46.68 -44.17
CA ILE A 535 16.65 -47.20 -42.91
C ILE A 535 15.12 -47.40 -42.96
N LYS A 536 14.45 -47.00 -44.04
CA LYS A 536 12.97 -47.02 -44.12
C LYS A 536 12.37 -48.42 -43.93
N ASP A 537 13.05 -49.44 -44.42
CA ASP A 537 12.59 -50.83 -44.30
C ASP A 537 12.72 -51.38 -42.86
N ASP A 538 13.63 -50.82 -42.06
CA ASP A 538 13.86 -51.23 -40.67
C ASP A 538 12.92 -50.52 -39.68
N TYR A 539 12.36 -49.36 -40.05
CA TYR A 539 11.46 -48.57 -39.21
C TYR A 539 10.12 -48.34 -39.93
N PRO A 540 9.16 -49.28 -39.82
CA PRO A 540 7.92 -49.27 -40.61
C PRO A 540 6.97 -48.11 -40.28
N TRP A 541 7.25 -47.34 -39.23
CA TRP A 541 6.51 -46.15 -38.83
C TRP A 541 7.04 -44.86 -39.46
N LEU A 542 8.20 -44.86 -40.14
CA LEU A 542 8.80 -43.69 -40.80
C LEU A 542 7.92 -43.13 -41.93
N PRO A 543 7.48 -41.85 -41.87
CA PRO A 543 6.61 -41.23 -42.88
C PRO A 543 6.99 -41.44 -44.36
#